data_AF-A0A254RTS6-F1
#
_entry.id   AF-A0A254RTS6-F1
#
_cell.length_a   1.000
_cell.length_b   1.000
_cell.length_c   1.000
_cell.angle_alpha   90.00
_cell.angle_beta   90.00
_cell.angle_gamma   90.00
#
_symmetry.space_group_name_H-M   'P 1'
#
loop_
_entity.id
_entity.type
_entity.pdbx_description
1 polymer ?
#
loop_
_entity_poly.entity_id
_entity_poly.type
_entity_poly.pdbx_seq_one_letter_code
_entity_poly.pdbx_strand_id
1 'polypeptide(L)'
;MQKLNDYCTCEAKLRGDEFVGIRNDGRLEICFPAGYFKNDDAIAELDEDELRQDIMQLFDVLSDSELIEVHENSNIIGRDVEKSSSDFPMLAYVNLLRNFMEYGYYSEQEVVFKQGGNGKVDWNRTIKTLRPDVVNDSVVYLDPVTRQTDNNERELISLIHKFCVWDAAKRIGFVFGVDIQEPPALDFDYEMFSSVLMTKASKTFHDRTLVIFQDMLRIVEYLGKNVSDENVIPDEFYFGVNSFAPVWEAMVERIFGTERREDYYPNCGWVINGKNAGRVEMRPDTIMKVDDKIFVLDSKYYTYGIDGRTLPQSESITKQLAYAEFAEQKIGKMVYNVFLMPYCAGAVTAENFLYPFKMKYLGYAYSDWKNTDVAKGLVKPYHKIHGVLLDIKNVMQNYSKSNAAQKQFANVITTANKKGP
;
A
#
# COMPACT_ATOMS: atom_id res chain seq x y z
N MET A 1 -23.66 3.12 -14.79
CA MET A 1 -22.43 2.68 -14.09
C MET A 1 -22.83 1.89 -12.87
N GLN A 2 -22.20 0.75 -12.61
CA GLN A 2 -22.21 0.15 -11.27
C GLN A 2 -21.59 1.15 -10.28
N LYS A 3 -22.03 1.12 -9.03
CA LYS A 3 -21.46 1.99 -8.00
C LYS A 3 -20.06 1.49 -7.63
N LEU A 4 -19.19 2.38 -7.17
CA LEU A 4 -17.85 2.00 -6.72
C LEU A 4 -17.91 0.94 -5.60
N ASN A 5 -18.91 1.06 -4.73
CA ASN A 5 -19.18 0.18 -3.61
C ASN A 5 -19.42 -1.28 -4.06
N ASP A 6 -20.00 -1.50 -5.25
CA ASP A 6 -20.34 -2.83 -5.76
C ASP A 6 -19.09 -3.68 -6.08
N TYR A 7 -17.93 -3.02 -6.22
CA TYR A 7 -16.64 -3.67 -6.44
C TYR A 7 -15.90 -3.97 -5.13
N CYS A 8 -16.37 -3.49 -3.99
CA CYS A 8 -15.61 -3.51 -2.74
C CYS A 8 -16.15 -4.57 -1.76
N THR A 9 -15.25 -5.22 -1.03
CA THR A 9 -15.58 -6.19 0.02
C THR A 9 -14.57 -6.13 1.15
N CYS A 10 -15.00 -6.35 2.39
CA CYS A 10 -14.13 -6.55 3.56
C CYS A 10 -14.29 -7.93 4.20
N GLU A 11 -15.19 -8.76 3.67
CA GLU A 11 -15.54 -10.07 4.20
C GLU A 11 -14.83 -11.23 3.49
N ALA A 12 -13.90 -10.95 2.56
CA ALA A 12 -13.15 -11.96 1.80
C ALA A 12 -12.54 -13.03 2.73
N LYS A 13 -11.85 -12.58 3.79
CA LYS A 13 -11.24 -13.47 4.80
C LYS A 13 -12.26 -14.36 5.52
N LEU A 14 -13.45 -13.82 5.81
CA LEU A 14 -14.53 -14.59 6.46
C LEU A 14 -15.09 -15.67 5.54
N ARG A 15 -14.96 -15.49 4.22
CA ARG A 15 -15.32 -16.46 3.18
C ARG A 15 -14.17 -17.43 2.82
N GLY A 16 -13.01 -17.30 3.47
CA GLY A 16 -11.84 -18.14 3.26
C GLY A 16 -10.86 -17.64 2.20
N ASP A 17 -11.05 -16.43 1.67
CA ASP A 17 -10.14 -15.77 0.75
C ASP A 17 -9.24 -14.78 1.49
N GLU A 18 -7.94 -15.06 1.54
CA GLU A 18 -6.94 -14.25 2.25
C GLU A 18 -6.43 -13.06 1.44
N PHE A 19 -6.86 -12.92 0.18
CA PHE A 19 -6.43 -11.84 -0.69
C PHE A 19 -6.90 -10.46 -0.19
N VAL A 20 -5.97 -9.50 -0.21
CA VAL A 20 -6.24 -8.08 0.06
C VAL A 20 -5.57 -7.24 -1.02
N GLY A 21 -6.32 -6.33 -1.63
CA GLY A 21 -5.90 -5.53 -2.77
C GLY A 21 -6.97 -5.43 -3.84
N ILE A 22 -6.57 -5.22 -5.09
CA ILE A 22 -7.45 -5.20 -6.26
C ILE A 22 -7.06 -6.30 -7.23
N ARG A 23 -8.06 -6.99 -7.79
CA ARG A 23 -7.87 -8.00 -8.82
C ARG A 23 -8.93 -7.91 -9.90
N ASN A 24 -8.57 -8.35 -11.09
CA ASN A 24 -9.48 -8.65 -12.18
C ASN A 24 -9.11 -10.02 -12.75
N ASP A 25 -9.93 -11.03 -12.51
CA ASP A 25 -9.76 -12.41 -13.01
C ASP A 25 -11.04 -12.94 -13.66
N GLY A 26 -11.73 -12.05 -14.38
CA GLY A 26 -13.08 -12.24 -14.90
C GLY A 26 -14.14 -11.51 -14.09
N ARG A 27 -13.81 -11.11 -12.84
CA ARG A 27 -14.56 -10.15 -12.05
C ARG A 27 -13.61 -9.18 -11.36
N LEU A 28 -13.86 -7.90 -11.57
CA LEU A 28 -13.16 -6.83 -10.86
C LEU A 28 -13.63 -6.76 -9.40
N GLU A 29 -12.69 -6.79 -8.46
CA GLU A 29 -12.97 -6.75 -7.02
C GLU A 29 -11.83 -6.05 -6.25
N ILE A 30 -12.20 -5.24 -5.26
CA ILE A 30 -11.32 -4.60 -4.28
C ILE A 30 -11.59 -5.22 -2.91
N CYS A 31 -10.63 -5.99 -2.41
CA CYS A 31 -10.68 -6.65 -1.11
C CYS A 31 -9.93 -5.81 -0.07
N PHE A 32 -10.67 -5.25 0.88
CA PHE A 32 -10.12 -4.58 2.05
C PHE A 32 -9.68 -5.59 3.12
N PRO A 33 -8.70 -5.22 3.98
CA PRO A 33 -8.37 -6.00 5.17
C PRO A 33 -9.59 -6.27 6.04
N ALA A 34 -9.61 -7.44 6.65
CA ALA A 34 -10.65 -7.84 7.57
C ALA A 34 -10.66 -6.89 8.77
N GLY A 35 -11.84 -6.33 9.07
CA GLY A 35 -12.03 -5.35 10.14
C GLY A 35 -11.80 -3.89 9.72
N TYR A 36 -11.47 -3.61 8.45
CA TYR A 36 -11.35 -2.23 7.98
C TYR A 36 -12.71 -1.52 7.99
N PHE A 37 -13.73 -2.20 7.46
CA PHE A 37 -15.14 -1.83 7.61
C PHE A 37 -15.85 -2.82 8.53
N LYS A 38 -17.08 -2.47 8.93
CA LYS A 38 -17.92 -3.33 9.78
C LYS A 38 -18.35 -4.60 9.04
N ASN A 39 -18.80 -4.45 7.81
CA ASN A 39 -19.29 -5.49 6.90
C ASN A 39 -19.49 -4.89 5.50
N ASP A 40 -19.84 -5.74 4.53
CA ASP A 40 -20.08 -5.30 3.14
C ASP A 40 -21.32 -4.38 3.04
N ASP A 41 -22.32 -4.52 3.92
CA ASP A 41 -23.49 -3.60 3.97
C ASP A 41 -23.06 -2.16 4.33
N ALA A 42 -22.12 -2.00 5.27
CA ALA A 42 -21.59 -0.69 5.64
C ALA A 42 -20.80 -0.06 4.48
N ILE A 43 -20.16 -0.87 3.64
CA ILE A 43 -19.53 -0.39 2.40
C ILE A 43 -20.61 0.08 1.43
N ALA A 44 -21.68 -0.68 1.24
CA ALA A 44 -22.76 -0.33 0.31
C ALA A 44 -23.47 1.00 0.61
N GLU A 45 -23.49 1.42 1.89
CA GLU A 45 -24.07 2.69 2.35
C GLU A 45 -23.07 3.86 2.36
N LEU A 46 -21.76 3.60 2.18
CA LEU A 46 -20.71 4.61 2.26
C LEU A 46 -20.73 5.57 1.06
N ASP A 47 -20.42 6.84 1.31
CA ASP A 47 -20.23 7.82 0.24
C ASP A 47 -19.04 7.43 -0.67
N GLU A 48 -19.19 7.62 -1.99
CA GLU A 48 -18.17 7.19 -2.95
C GLU A 48 -16.86 7.99 -2.84
N ASP A 49 -16.91 9.25 -2.39
CA ASP A 49 -15.70 10.05 -2.19
C ASP A 49 -14.94 9.58 -0.94
N GLU A 50 -15.65 9.24 0.13
CA GLU A 50 -15.07 8.62 1.33
C GLU A 50 -14.47 7.24 1.01
N LEU A 51 -15.21 6.40 0.28
CA LEU A 51 -14.73 5.08 -0.15
C LEU A 51 -13.48 5.21 -1.04
N ARG A 52 -13.45 6.17 -1.95
CA ARG A 52 -12.29 6.43 -2.80
C ARG A 52 -11.05 6.79 -1.99
N GLN A 53 -11.19 7.59 -0.93
CA GLN A 53 -10.08 7.89 -0.01
C GLN A 53 -9.56 6.63 0.67
N ASP A 54 -10.46 5.76 1.12
CA ASP A 54 -10.11 4.48 1.74
C ASP A 54 -9.40 3.52 0.75
N ILE A 55 -9.84 3.47 -0.51
CA ILE A 55 -9.16 2.70 -1.57
C ILE A 55 -7.74 3.24 -1.82
N MET A 56 -7.58 4.56 -1.89
CA MET A 56 -6.23 5.16 -2.06
C MET A 56 -5.33 4.81 -0.88
N GLN A 57 -5.87 4.86 0.34
CA GLN A 57 -5.12 4.46 1.52
C GLN A 57 -4.70 2.98 1.47
N LEU A 58 -5.59 2.09 1.02
CA LEU A 58 -5.25 0.68 0.80
C LEU A 58 -4.09 0.54 -0.19
N PHE A 59 -4.13 1.28 -1.31
CA PHE A 59 -3.07 1.25 -2.31
C PHE A 59 -1.75 1.82 -1.78
N ASP A 60 -1.79 2.88 -0.98
CA ASP A 60 -0.59 3.46 -0.36
C ASP A 60 0.08 2.45 0.58
N VAL A 61 -0.70 1.75 1.42
CA VAL A 61 -0.17 0.70 2.32
C VAL A 61 0.43 -0.47 1.53
N LEU A 62 -0.26 -0.92 0.47
CA LEU A 62 0.20 -2.02 -0.37
C LEU A 62 1.32 -1.61 -1.35
N SER A 63 1.66 -0.32 -1.43
CA SER A 63 2.80 0.17 -2.22
C SER A 63 4.03 0.44 -1.36
N ASP A 64 3.93 0.35 -0.03
CA ASP A 64 5.07 0.50 0.86
C ASP A 64 5.91 -0.79 0.86
N SER A 65 7.02 -0.77 0.13
CA SER A 65 7.93 -1.91 0.00
C SER A 65 8.50 -2.35 1.34
N GLU A 66 8.65 -1.46 2.33
CA GLU A 66 9.13 -1.84 3.67
C GLU A 66 8.12 -2.73 4.39
N LEU A 67 6.82 -2.56 4.14
CA LEU A 67 5.80 -3.43 4.75
C LEU A 67 5.73 -4.81 4.08
N ILE A 68 6.11 -4.90 2.79
CA ILE A 68 6.03 -6.12 1.99
C ILE A 68 7.32 -6.95 2.09
N GLU A 69 8.49 -6.34 1.93
CA GLU A 69 9.79 -7.04 1.88
C GLU A 69 10.27 -7.57 3.24
N VAL A 70 9.84 -6.96 4.36
CA VAL A 70 10.30 -7.32 5.72
C VAL A 70 9.99 -8.79 6.10
N HIS A 71 9.10 -9.46 5.36
CA HIS A 71 8.67 -10.83 5.67
C HIS A 71 9.17 -11.91 4.69
N GLU A 72 9.71 -11.55 3.51
CA GLU A 72 10.36 -12.52 2.61
C GLU A 72 11.66 -13.10 3.19
N ASN A 73 12.33 -12.36 4.07
CA ASN A 73 13.53 -12.81 4.80
C ASN A 73 13.22 -13.73 6.00
N SER A 74 11.95 -14.10 6.21
CA SER A 74 11.57 -15.14 7.15
C SER A 74 11.51 -16.48 6.40
N ASN A 75 12.50 -17.36 6.67
CA ASN A 75 12.51 -18.72 6.14
C ASN A 75 11.26 -19.50 6.60
N ILE A 76 10.15 -19.35 5.90
CA ILE A 76 8.99 -20.24 5.96
C ILE A 76 8.89 -20.90 4.59
N ILE A 77 9.32 -22.15 4.58
CA ILE A 77 9.21 -23.07 3.46
C ILE A 77 7.71 -23.26 3.18
N GLY A 78 7.25 -22.75 2.04
CA GLY A 78 5.92 -22.96 1.50
C GLY A 78 5.93 -22.66 0.01
N ARG A 79 5.86 -23.72 -0.79
CA ARG A 79 5.76 -23.69 -2.26
C ARG A 79 4.47 -22.99 -2.70
N ASP A 80 4.50 -22.44 -3.91
CA ASP A 80 3.40 -21.85 -4.69
C ASP A 80 3.30 -20.30 -4.69
N VAL A 81 4.43 -19.60 -4.82
CA VAL A 81 4.50 -18.15 -5.15
C VAL A 81 4.53 -17.93 -6.68
N GLU A 82 3.84 -18.77 -7.47
CA GLU A 82 3.87 -18.65 -8.95
C GLU A 82 2.83 -17.68 -9.53
N LYS A 83 2.11 -16.94 -8.69
CA LYS A 83 1.33 -15.75 -9.10
C LYS A 83 1.62 -14.61 -8.14
N SER A 84 2.83 -14.05 -8.22
CA SER A 84 3.21 -12.89 -7.43
C SER A 84 2.35 -11.68 -7.80
N SER A 85 1.59 -11.21 -6.82
CA SER A 85 0.69 -10.06 -6.83
C SER A 85 1.39 -8.68 -6.88
N SER A 86 2.67 -8.66 -7.27
CA SER A 86 3.60 -7.52 -7.06
C SER A 86 4.03 -6.80 -8.34
N ASP A 87 3.68 -7.31 -9.53
CA ASP A 87 4.20 -6.72 -10.78
C ASP A 87 3.34 -5.57 -11.32
N PHE A 88 2.08 -5.44 -10.89
CA PHE A 88 1.21 -4.38 -11.37
C PHE A 88 1.67 -3.01 -10.82
N PRO A 89 2.08 -2.05 -11.68
CA PRO A 89 2.66 -0.79 -11.23
C PRO A 89 1.58 0.21 -10.77
N MET A 90 0.85 -0.11 -9.71
CA MET A 90 -0.33 0.63 -9.24
C MET A 90 -0.09 2.14 -9.10
N LEU A 91 1.03 2.54 -8.48
CA LEU A 91 1.37 3.95 -8.31
C LEU A 91 1.50 4.68 -9.65
N ALA A 92 2.10 4.04 -10.67
CA ALA A 92 2.23 4.63 -12.00
C ALA A 92 0.87 4.84 -12.67
N TYR A 93 -0.02 3.86 -12.56
CA TYR A 93 -1.40 3.97 -13.05
C TYR A 93 -2.19 5.09 -12.34
N VAL A 94 -2.13 5.14 -11.00
CA VAL A 94 -2.81 6.17 -10.20
C VAL A 94 -2.27 7.56 -10.54
N ASN A 95 -0.95 7.72 -10.60
CA ASN A 95 -0.31 9.00 -10.91
C ASN A 95 -0.66 9.48 -12.32
N LEU A 96 -0.64 8.58 -13.32
CA LEU A 96 -0.98 8.91 -14.69
C LEU A 96 -2.43 9.38 -14.81
N LEU A 97 -3.39 8.67 -14.22
CA LEU A 97 -4.80 9.09 -14.26
C LEU A 97 -5.04 10.40 -13.50
N ARG A 98 -4.43 10.58 -12.33
CA ARG A 98 -4.52 11.86 -11.59
C ARG A 98 -3.99 13.01 -12.42
N ASN A 99 -2.84 12.82 -13.08
CA ASN A 99 -2.27 13.82 -13.96
C ASN A 99 -3.20 14.15 -15.14
N PHE A 100 -3.76 13.13 -15.77
CA PHE A 100 -4.72 13.30 -16.86
C PHE A 100 -5.99 14.05 -16.42
N MET A 101 -6.56 13.73 -15.25
CA MET A 101 -7.74 14.42 -14.74
C MET A 101 -7.47 15.91 -14.46
N GLU A 102 -6.26 16.25 -14.05
CA GLU A 102 -5.88 17.63 -13.72
C GLU A 102 -5.48 18.45 -14.96
N TYR A 103 -4.77 17.85 -15.91
CA TYR A 103 -4.13 18.57 -17.03
C TYR A 103 -4.59 18.14 -18.43
N GLY A 104 -5.39 17.09 -18.54
CA GLY A 104 -5.76 16.47 -19.82
C GLY A 104 -4.62 15.67 -20.43
N TYR A 105 -4.70 15.41 -21.74
CA TYR A 105 -3.65 14.68 -22.45
C TYR A 105 -2.37 15.50 -22.56
N TYR A 106 -1.23 14.83 -22.38
CA TYR A 106 0.06 15.40 -22.68
C TYR A 106 0.13 15.80 -24.17
N SER A 107 0.58 17.04 -24.42
CA SER A 107 0.88 17.55 -25.75
C SER A 107 2.16 18.39 -25.70
N GLU A 108 3.02 18.23 -26.70
CA GLU A 108 4.21 19.08 -26.81
C GLU A 108 3.85 20.42 -27.45
N GLN A 109 4.44 21.49 -26.93
CA GLN A 109 4.34 22.81 -27.53
C GLN A 109 5.39 22.94 -28.63
N GLU A 110 4.93 23.09 -29.88
CA GLU A 110 5.80 23.38 -31.01
C GLU A 110 5.68 24.84 -31.44
N VAL A 111 6.80 25.42 -31.87
CA VAL A 111 6.82 26.77 -32.42
C VAL A 111 6.54 26.66 -33.92
N VAL A 112 5.33 27.07 -34.33
CA VAL A 112 4.93 27.10 -35.73
C VAL A 112 5.01 28.53 -36.24
N PHE A 113 5.41 28.68 -37.49
CA PHE A 113 5.43 29.97 -38.18
C PHE A 113 4.32 30.00 -39.22
N LYS A 114 3.34 30.89 -39.04
CA LYS A 114 2.18 31.04 -39.94
C LYS A 114 2.18 32.43 -40.56
N GLN A 115 1.80 32.52 -41.83
CA GLN A 115 1.64 33.80 -42.53
C GLN A 115 0.30 34.45 -42.13
N GLY A 116 0.31 35.75 -41.79
CA GLY A 116 -0.91 36.47 -41.41
C GLY A 116 -1.54 36.00 -40.09
N GLY A 117 -0.84 35.18 -39.31
CA GLY A 117 -1.33 34.69 -38.03
C GLY A 117 -1.21 35.73 -36.91
N ASN A 118 -1.97 35.56 -35.83
CA ASN A 118 -1.81 36.36 -34.61
C ASN A 118 -0.55 35.92 -33.84
N GLY A 119 0.35 36.82 -33.45
CA GLY A 119 1.55 36.47 -32.70
C GLY A 119 2.69 37.44 -32.91
N LYS A 120 3.87 37.14 -32.34
CA LYS A 120 5.05 37.99 -32.51
C LYS A 120 5.58 37.82 -33.94
N VAL A 121 5.67 38.91 -34.69
CA VAL A 121 6.22 38.91 -36.06
C VAL A 121 7.69 38.53 -36.06
N ASP A 122 8.06 37.54 -36.89
CA ASP A 122 9.44 37.24 -37.22
C ASP A 122 9.83 38.00 -38.48
N TRP A 123 10.36 39.21 -38.29
CA TRP A 123 10.74 40.11 -39.40
C TRP A 123 11.83 39.52 -40.29
N ASN A 124 12.78 38.78 -39.72
CA ASN A 124 13.89 38.20 -40.48
C ASN A 124 13.36 37.15 -41.46
N ARG A 125 12.45 36.28 -41.00
CA ARG A 125 11.79 35.29 -41.86
C ARG A 125 10.84 35.98 -42.85
N THR A 126 10.01 36.92 -42.39
CA THR A 126 9.08 37.70 -43.23
C THR A 126 9.77 38.36 -44.42
N ILE A 127 10.87 39.09 -44.20
CA ILE A 127 11.62 39.80 -45.24
C ILE A 127 12.26 38.83 -46.24
N LYS A 128 12.72 37.66 -45.76
CA LYS A 128 13.38 36.65 -46.60
C LYS A 128 12.40 35.83 -47.45
N THR A 129 11.20 35.57 -46.94
CA THR A 129 10.26 34.64 -47.59
C THR A 129 9.14 35.32 -48.34
N LEU A 130 8.74 36.54 -47.95
CA LEU A 130 7.63 37.25 -48.55
C LEU A 130 8.13 38.39 -49.44
N ARG A 131 7.40 38.64 -50.53
CA ARG A 131 7.61 39.84 -51.34
C ARG A 131 6.80 40.98 -50.72
N PRO A 132 7.41 42.13 -50.45
CA PRO A 132 6.67 43.28 -49.95
C PRO A 132 5.83 43.94 -51.05
N ASP A 133 4.75 44.58 -50.63
CA ASP A 133 4.02 45.52 -51.47
C ASP A 133 4.62 46.92 -51.31
N VAL A 134 4.68 47.67 -52.41
CA VAL A 134 5.20 49.04 -52.42
C VAL A 134 4.03 50.00 -52.57
N VAL A 135 3.81 50.83 -51.54
CA VAL A 135 2.75 51.84 -51.51
C VAL A 135 3.37 53.17 -51.07
N ASN A 136 3.27 54.20 -51.91
CA ASN A 136 3.80 55.56 -51.65
C ASN A 136 5.27 55.55 -51.18
N ASP A 137 6.17 54.93 -51.94
CA ASP A 137 7.60 54.75 -51.63
C ASP A 137 7.90 54.05 -50.29
N SER A 138 6.89 53.41 -49.69
CA SER A 138 7.02 52.65 -48.45
C SER A 138 6.78 51.16 -48.69
N VAL A 139 7.57 50.33 -48.02
CA VAL A 139 7.50 48.86 -48.08
C VAL A 139 6.56 48.37 -46.99
N VAL A 140 5.51 47.63 -47.36
CA VAL A 140 4.52 47.07 -46.43
C VAL A 140 4.41 45.55 -46.64
N TYR A 141 4.36 44.81 -45.54
CA TYR A 141 4.07 43.38 -45.53
C TYR A 141 2.68 43.20 -44.91
N LEU A 142 1.68 42.87 -45.74
CA LEU A 142 0.28 42.75 -45.30
C LEU A 142 0.07 41.53 -44.39
N ASP A 143 0.66 40.39 -44.75
CA ASP A 143 0.57 39.15 -43.99
C ASP A 143 1.95 38.71 -43.48
N PRO A 144 2.51 39.36 -42.45
CA PRO A 144 3.83 39.00 -41.95
C PRO A 144 3.85 37.57 -41.39
N VAL A 145 5.01 36.93 -41.42
CA VAL A 145 5.21 35.62 -40.79
C VAL A 145 5.27 35.82 -39.28
N THR A 146 4.31 35.25 -38.56
CA THR A 146 4.24 35.33 -37.10
C THR A 146 4.64 34.01 -36.45
N ARG A 147 5.32 34.13 -35.31
CA ARG A 147 5.66 33.03 -34.43
C ARG A 147 4.47 32.74 -33.52
N GLN A 148 3.97 31.52 -33.59
CA GLN A 148 2.92 30.98 -32.72
C GLN A 148 3.43 29.74 -31.99
N THR A 149 2.84 29.47 -30.83
CA THR A 149 3.01 28.20 -30.13
C THR A 149 1.75 27.39 -30.38
N ASP A 150 1.89 26.22 -30.97
CA ASP A 150 0.79 25.29 -31.26
C ASP A 150 0.99 24.01 -30.42
N ASN A 151 -0.10 23.36 -30.01
CA ASN A 151 -0.02 22.11 -29.26
C ASN A 151 -0.01 20.95 -30.26
N ASN A 152 1.09 20.21 -30.33
CA ASN A 152 1.21 19.07 -31.21
C ASN A 152 0.73 17.78 -30.53
N GLU A 153 -0.56 17.50 -30.70
CA GLU A 153 -1.18 16.25 -30.24
C GLU A 153 -0.88 15.02 -31.13
N ARG A 154 -0.17 15.21 -32.25
CA ARG A 154 0.19 14.16 -33.21
C ARG A 154 1.63 13.66 -33.03
N GLU A 155 2.41 14.31 -32.18
CA GLU A 155 3.69 13.80 -31.72
C GLU A 155 3.51 12.40 -31.13
N LEU A 156 4.45 11.51 -31.45
CA LEU A 156 4.38 10.10 -31.05
C LEU A 156 4.27 9.94 -29.53
N ILE A 157 4.92 10.81 -28.75
CA ILE A 157 4.83 10.82 -27.28
C ILE A 157 3.41 11.14 -26.78
N SER A 158 2.68 12.02 -27.47
CA SER A 158 1.29 12.37 -27.13
C SER A 158 0.34 11.20 -27.42
N LEU A 159 0.60 10.45 -28.50
CA LEU A 159 -0.15 9.23 -28.83
C LEU A 159 0.12 8.09 -27.83
N ILE A 160 1.39 7.90 -27.44
CA ILE A 160 1.77 6.95 -26.38
C ILE A 160 1.07 7.32 -25.06
N HIS A 161 1.03 8.60 -24.69
CA HIS A 161 0.31 9.05 -23.51
C HIS A 161 -1.20 8.76 -23.58
N LYS A 162 -1.83 9.04 -24.73
CA LYS A 162 -3.25 8.67 -24.96
C LYS A 162 -3.47 7.17 -24.78
N PHE A 163 -2.55 6.33 -25.26
CA PHE A 163 -2.61 4.88 -25.05
C PHE A 163 -2.50 4.49 -23.58
N CYS A 164 -1.49 4.97 -22.85
CA CYS A 164 -1.31 4.62 -21.43
C CYS A 164 -2.49 5.09 -20.58
N VAL A 165 -3.05 6.28 -20.87
CA VAL A 165 -4.24 6.79 -20.17
C VAL A 165 -5.47 5.91 -20.46
N TRP A 166 -5.64 5.45 -21.70
CA TRP A 166 -6.73 4.54 -22.06
C TRP A 166 -6.62 3.20 -21.33
N ASP A 167 -5.44 2.57 -21.32
CA ASP A 167 -5.22 1.31 -20.59
C ASP A 167 -5.43 1.51 -19.07
N ALA A 168 -4.97 2.64 -18.52
CA ALA A 168 -5.21 2.97 -17.12
C ALA A 168 -6.69 3.19 -16.79
N ALA A 169 -7.43 3.89 -17.65
CA ALA A 169 -8.86 4.09 -17.49
C ALA A 169 -9.62 2.76 -17.56
N LYS A 170 -9.21 1.86 -18.46
CA LYS A 170 -9.79 0.51 -18.58
C LYS A 170 -9.60 -0.31 -17.31
N ARG A 171 -8.43 -0.25 -16.67
CA ARG A 171 -8.09 -1.09 -15.50
C ARG A 171 -8.54 -0.52 -14.16
N ILE A 172 -8.31 0.78 -13.92
CA ILE A 172 -8.58 1.42 -12.63
C ILE A 172 -9.40 2.72 -12.74
N GLY A 173 -9.84 3.11 -13.95
CA GLY A 173 -10.61 4.34 -14.18
C GLY A 173 -11.94 4.37 -13.43
N PHE A 174 -12.56 3.20 -13.20
CA PHE A 174 -13.79 3.07 -12.39
C PHE A 174 -13.62 3.61 -10.96
N VAL A 175 -12.42 3.53 -10.37
CA VAL A 175 -12.13 4.10 -9.06
C VAL A 175 -12.25 5.62 -9.11
N PHE A 176 -11.87 6.26 -10.21
CA PHE A 176 -11.83 7.70 -10.39
C PHE A 176 -13.05 8.29 -11.12
N GLY A 177 -14.01 7.45 -11.52
CA GLY A 177 -15.13 7.89 -12.37
C GLY A 177 -14.69 8.28 -13.78
N VAL A 178 -13.54 7.76 -14.25
CA VAL A 178 -13.00 8.00 -15.59
C VAL A 178 -13.42 6.85 -16.51
N ASP A 179 -14.17 7.16 -17.56
CA ASP A 179 -14.55 6.24 -18.63
C ASP A 179 -14.05 6.78 -19.98
N ILE A 180 -13.18 6.02 -20.65
CA ILE A 180 -12.63 6.36 -21.97
C ILE A 180 -12.99 5.24 -22.92
N GLN A 181 -13.98 5.50 -23.77
CA GLN A 181 -14.56 4.48 -24.65
C GLN A 181 -13.81 4.29 -25.96
N GLU A 182 -13.21 5.36 -26.49
CA GLU A 182 -12.52 5.32 -27.78
C GLU A 182 -11.09 4.77 -27.59
N PRO A 183 -10.73 3.66 -28.25
CA PRO A 183 -9.37 3.15 -28.21
C PRO A 183 -8.41 4.15 -28.90
N PRO A 184 -7.15 4.22 -28.45
CA PRO A 184 -6.14 5.06 -29.06
C PRO A 184 -5.87 4.62 -30.51
N ALA A 185 -5.47 5.56 -31.37
CA ALA A 185 -5.14 5.28 -32.77
C ALA A 185 -3.85 4.46 -32.97
N LEU A 186 -3.10 4.21 -31.89
CA LEU A 186 -1.81 3.55 -31.90
C LEU A 186 -1.92 2.20 -31.21
N ASP A 187 -1.54 1.13 -31.92
CA ASP A 187 -1.42 -0.20 -31.34
C ASP A 187 -0.20 -0.27 -30.40
N PHE A 188 -0.24 -1.19 -29.43
CA PHE A 188 0.86 -1.39 -28.51
C PHE A 188 2.10 -1.94 -29.22
N ASP A 189 3.23 -1.26 -29.01
CA ASP A 189 4.56 -1.68 -29.46
C ASP A 189 5.58 -1.37 -28.35
N TYR A 190 6.00 -2.41 -27.63
CA TYR A 190 6.88 -2.27 -26.47
C TYR A 190 8.20 -1.55 -26.81
N GLU A 191 8.87 -1.94 -27.90
CA GLU A 191 10.19 -1.42 -28.26
C GLU A 191 10.10 0.06 -28.68
N MET A 192 9.11 0.38 -29.51
CA MET A 192 8.87 1.74 -29.96
C MET A 192 8.47 2.66 -28.80
N PHE A 193 7.53 2.23 -27.96
CA PHE A 193 7.05 3.03 -26.84
C PHE A 193 8.18 3.28 -25.83
N SER A 194 8.91 2.23 -25.44
CA SER A 194 10.02 2.32 -24.49
C SER A 194 11.13 3.23 -25.00
N SER A 195 11.54 3.07 -26.27
CA SER A 195 12.57 3.89 -26.89
C SER A 195 12.21 5.38 -26.90
N VAL A 196 10.96 5.72 -27.26
CA VAL A 196 10.47 7.10 -27.28
C VAL A 196 10.43 7.68 -25.87
N LEU A 197 9.88 6.94 -24.91
CA LEU A 197 9.75 7.36 -23.51
C LEU A 197 11.12 7.60 -22.87
N MET A 198 12.07 6.67 -23.01
CA MET A 198 13.44 6.83 -22.50
C MET A 198 14.17 8.03 -23.14
N THR A 199 13.99 8.21 -24.46
CA THR A 199 14.59 9.34 -25.17
C THR A 199 14.02 10.67 -24.71
N LYS A 200 12.70 10.77 -24.50
CA LYS A 200 12.06 12.01 -24.04
C LYS A 200 12.34 12.28 -22.56
N ALA A 201 12.36 11.24 -21.71
CA ALA A 201 12.73 11.33 -20.30
C ALA A 201 14.16 11.85 -20.08
N SER A 202 15.13 11.39 -20.89
CA SER A 202 16.52 11.86 -20.78
C SER A 202 16.75 13.31 -21.25
N LYS A 203 15.77 13.91 -21.97
CA LYS A 203 15.89 15.24 -22.56
C LYS A 203 14.99 16.29 -21.91
N THR A 204 14.05 15.89 -21.05
CA THR A 204 13.17 16.83 -20.35
C THR A 204 13.84 17.42 -19.11
N PHE A 205 13.63 18.70 -18.88
CA PHE A 205 14.07 19.43 -17.67
C PHE A 205 12.90 19.78 -16.75
N HIS A 206 11.68 19.34 -17.08
CA HIS A 206 10.49 19.56 -16.27
C HIS A 206 10.21 18.32 -15.42
N ASP A 207 10.37 18.44 -14.10
CA ASP A 207 10.22 17.33 -13.15
C ASP A 207 8.87 16.62 -13.29
N ARG A 208 7.78 17.37 -13.44
CA ARG A 208 6.44 16.81 -13.64
C ARG A 208 6.38 15.92 -14.89
N THR A 209 6.91 16.41 -16.01
CA THR A 209 6.92 15.66 -17.27
C THR A 209 7.81 14.43 -17.17
N LEU A 210 8.93 14.53 -16.44
CA LEU A 210 9.81 13.39 -16.18
C LEU A 210 9.08 12.29 -15.41
N VAL A 211 8.34 12.63 -14.36
CA VAL A 211 7.54 11.67 -13.57
C VAL A 211 6.51 10.97 -14.46
N ILE A 212 5.75 11.71 -15.27
CA ILE A 212 4.78 11.12 -16.20
C ILE A 212 5.46 10.13 -17.16
N PHE A 213 6.60 10.49 -17.73
CA PHE A 213 7.33 9.61 -18.65
C PHE A 213 7.86 8.35 -17.96
N GLN A 214 8.32 8.45 -16.72
CA GLN A 214 8.73 7.31 -15.92
C GLN A 214 7.55 6.40 -15.56
N ASP A 215 6.39 6.98 -15.21
CA ASP A 215 5.18 6.22 -14.91
C ASP A 215 4.64 5.50 -16.15
N MET A 216 4.60 6.20 -17.30
CA MET A 216 4.27 5.57 -18.58
C MET A 216 5.25 4.44 -18.93
N LEU A 217 6.55 4.62 -18.67
CA LEU A 217 7.55 3.59 -18.93
C LEU A 217 7.30 2.34 -18.07
N ARG A 218 7.00 2.50 -16.76
CA ARG A 218 6.64 1.38 -15.88
C ARG A 218 5.39 0.64 -16.38
N ILE A 219 4.39 1.37 -16.87
CA ILE A 219 3.19 0.77 -17.48
C ILE A 219 3.57 -0.02 -18.73
N VAL A 220 4.35 0.58 -19.64
CA VAL A 220 4.79 -0.08 -20.88
C VAL A 220 5.63 -1.33 -20.61
N GLU A 221 6.53 -1.28 -19.62
CA GLU A 221 7.30 -2.44 -19.17
C GLU A 221 6.40 -3.55 -18.60
N TYR A 222 5.41 -3.19 -17.80
CA TYR A 222 4.42 -4.15 -17.29
C TYR A 222 3.62 -4.79 -18.44
N LEU A 223 3.12 -3.99 -19.38
CA LEU A 223 2.37 -4.50 -20.52
C LEU A 223 3.24 -5.38 -21.41
N GLY A 224 4.49 -4.99 -21.67
CA GLY A 224 5.45 -5.75 -22.48
C GLY A 224 5.80 -7.11 -21.88
N LYS A 225 5.80 -7.26 -20.55
CA LYS A 225 5.99 -8.56 -19.88
C LYS A 225 4.77 -9.48 -19.97
N ASN A 226 3.57 -8.92 -20.10
CA ASN A 226 2.31 -9.66 -20.01
C ASN A 226 1.60 -9.82 -21.36
N VAL A 227 2.09 -9.17 -22.42
CA VAL A 227 1.53 -9.30 -23.76
C VAL A 227 1.72 -10.73 -24.28
N SER A 228 0.69 -11.29 -24.90
CA SER A 228 0.77 -12.62 -25.51
C SER A 228 1.59 -12.62 -26.80
N ASP A 229 1.94 -13.81 -27.28
CA ASP A 229 2.59 -14.01 -28.59
C ASP A 229 1.76 -13.43 -29.77
N GLU A 230 0.44 -13.27 -29.58
CA GLU A 230 -0.49 -12.68 -30.56
C GLU A 230 -0.65 -11.15 -30.39
N ASN A 231 0.22 -10.51 -29.59
CA ASN A 231 0.16 -9.09 -29.24
C ASN A 231 -1.14 -8.67 -28.52
N VAL A 232 -1.76 -9.59 -27.78
CA VAL A 232 -2.97 -9.31 -26.99
C VAL A 232 -2.56 -8.99 -25.55
N ILE A 233 -2.99 -7.83 -25.08
CA ILE A 233 -2.81 -7.40 -23.69
C ILE A 233 -3.92 -8.03 -22.84
N PRO A 234 -3.60 -8.84 -21.82
CA PRO A 234 -4.59 -9.41 -20.92
C PRO A 234 -5.30 -8.32 -20.09
N ASP A 235 -6.60 -8.48 -19.93
CA ASP A 235 -7.41 -7.64 -19.03
C ASP A 235 -7.24 -8.03 -17.56
N GLU A 236 -6.67 -9.22 -17.32
CA GLU A 236 -6.39 -9.73 -15.99
C GLU A 236 -5.24 -8.95 -15.35
N PHE A 237 -5.40 -8.62 -14.07
CA PHE A 237 -4.33 -8.02 -13.27
C PHE A 237 -4.58 -8.24 -11.78
N TYR A 238 -3.49 -8.18 -11.00
CA TYR A 238 -3.52 -8.32 -9.56
C TYR A 238 -2.57 -7.28 -8.94
N PHE A 239 -3.06 -6.57 -7.94
CA PHE A 239 -2.23 -5.71 -7.09
C PHE A 239 -2.65 -5.90 -5.64
N GLY A 240 -1.76 -6.48 -4.84
CA GLY A 240 -2.03 -6.72 -3.43
C GLY A 240 -1.22 -7.86 -2.83
N VAL A 241 -1.76 -8.50 -1.81
CA VAL A 241 -1.11 -9.60 -1.08
C VAL A 241 -2.07 -10.78 -0.91
N ASN A 242 -1.53 -12.00 -0.99
CA ASN A 242 -2.29 -13.24 -0.74
C ASN A 242 -2.48 -13.52 0.76
N SER A 243 -1.87 -12.71 1.63
CA SER A 243 -2.12 -12.69 3.07
C SER A 243 -1.75 -11.31 3.61
N PHE A 244 -2.66 -10.69 4.35
CA PHE A 244 -2.41 -9.39 4.99
C PHE A 244 -1.74 -9.50 6.37
N ALA A 245 -1.59 -10.72 6.90
CA ALA A 245 -0.96 -10.92 8.22
C ALA A 245 0.47 -10.36 8.31
N PRO A 246 1.36 -10.56 7.31
CA PRO A 246 2.69 -9.95 7.33
C PRO A 246 2.64 -8.41 7.31
N VAL A 247 1.77 -7.82 6.48
CA VAL A 247 1.60 -6.36 6.41
C VAL A 247 1.11 -5.80 7.75
N TRP A 248 0.18 -6.51 8.41
CA TRP A 248 -0.27 -6.19 9.76
C TRP A 248 0.87 -6.23 10.79
N GLU A 249 1.67 -7.30 10.79
CA GLU A 249 2.85 -7.45 11.66
C GLU A 249 3.84 -6.29 11.45
N ALA A 250 4.19 -5.97 10.20
CA ALA A 250 5.10 -4.89 9.85
C ALA A 250 4.59 -3.51 10.31
N MET A 251 3.29 -3.23 10.16
CA MET A 251 2.71 -1.97 10.64
C MET A 251 2.79 -1.87 12.18
N VAL A 252 2.50 -2.95 12.91
CA VAL A 252 2.62 -2.97 14.37
C VAL A 252 4.08 -2.80 14.81
N GLU A 253 5.03 -3.46 14.14
CA GLU A 253 6.46 -3.30 14.41
C GLU A 253 6.91 -1.85 14.20
N ARG A 254 6.48 -1.20 13.12
CA ARG A 254 6.86 0.19 12.84
C ARG A 254 6.29 1.17 13.87
N ILE A 255 5.09 0.92 14.39
CA ILE A 255 4.48 1.75 15.45
C ILE A 255 5.15 1.53 16.80
N PHE A 256 5.27 0.27 17.23
CA PHE A 256 5.57 -0.10 18.62
C PHE A 256 7.00 -0.63 18.83
N GLY A 257 7.67 -1.11 17.79
CA GLY A 257 9.04 -1.61 17.85
C GLY A 257 10.02 -0.54 18.31
N THR A 258 10.79 -0.87 19.34
CA THR A 258 11.86 0.01 19.85
C THR A 258 13.19 -0.69 20.04
N GLU A 259 13.18 -2.03 20.14
CA GLU A 259 14.37 -2.84 20.31
C GLU A 259 14.59 -3.72 19.08
N ARG A 260 15.83 -4.19 18.90
CA ARG A 260 16.14 -5.15 17.84
C ARG A 260 15.65 -6.53 18.25
N ARG A 261 14.59 -7.02 17.61
CA ARG A 261 13.96 -8.31 17.94
C ARG A 261 14.92 -9.51 17.88
N GLU A 262 15.99 -9.46 17.08
CA GLU A 262 17.01 -10.51 16.98
C GLU A 262 17.72 -10.76 18.32
N ASP A 263 17.79 -9.74 19.17
CA ASP A 263 18.31 -9.88 20.53
C ASP A 263 17.39 -10.71 21.43
N TYR A 264 16.17 -11.02 20.99
CA TYR A 264 15.13 -11.68 21.77
C TYR A 264 14.73 -13.03 21.18
N TYR A 265 15.55 -13.62 20.31
CA TYR A 265 15.26 -14.93 19.70
C TYR A 265 15.71 -16.08 20.60
N PRO A 266 14.79 -16.76 21.33
CA PRO A 266 15.13 -18.03 21.92
C PRO A 266 15.44 -19.04 20.81
N ASN A 267 16.35 -19.95 21.13
CA ASN A 267 16.85 -20.93 20.17
C ASN A 267 16.68 -22.33 20.73
N CYS A 268 16.09 -23.19 19.91
CA CYS A 268 15.90 -24.61 20.19
C CYS A 268 16.73 -25.43 19.20
N GLY A 269 17.11 -26.66 19.54
CA GLY A 269 17.92 -27.47 18.64
C GLY A 269 18.09 -28.89 19.13
N TRP A 270 18.56 -29.76 18.24
CA TRP A 270 18.81 -31.16 18.54
C TRP A 270 20.29 -31.39 18.81
N VAL A 271 20.59 -32.27 19.76
CA VAL A 271 21.91 -32.86 19.94
C VAL A 271 21.80 -34.35 19.64
N ILE A 272 22.39 -34.79 18.53
CA ILE A 272 22.37 -36.19 18.08
C ILE A 272 23.79 -36.73 18.18
N ASN A 273 23.99 -37.81 18.95
CA ASN A 273 25.31 -38.42 19.18
C ASN A 273 26.36 -37.40 19.67
N GLY A 274 25.97 -36.48 20.57
CA GLY A 274 26.83 -35.43 21.09
C GLY A 274 27.15 -34.30 20.10
N LYS A 275 26.55 -34.29 18.91
CA LYS A 275 26.73 -33.24 17.90
C LYS A 275 25.45 -32.42 17.74
N ASN A 276 25.61 -31.09 17.69
CA ASN A 276 24.51 -30.20 17.36
C ASN A 276 24.01 -30.51 15.93
N ALA A 277 22.73 -30.85 15.81
CA ALA A 277 22.06 -31.28 14.58
C ALA A 277 21.02 -30.24 14.14
N GLY A 278 21.40 -28.96 14.20
CA GLY A 278 20.56 -27.84 13.79
C GLY A 278 20.00 -27.02 14.94
N ARG A 279 19.87 -25.71 14.69
CA ARG A 279 19.31 -24.71 15.60
C ARG A 279 18.14 -24.04 14.88
N VAL A 280 17.02 -23.90 15.58
CA VAL A 280 15.81 -23.25 15.13
C VAL A 280 15.58 -22.05 16.03
N GLU A 281 15.56 -20.87 15.43
CA GLU A 281 15.21 -19.62 16.09
C GLU A 281 13.70 -19.51 16.18
N MET A 282 13.20 -19.14 17.36
CA MET A 282 11.83 -18.68 17.50
C MET A 282 11.85 -17.15 17.51
N ARG A 283 10.98 -16.53 16.72
CA ARG A 283 11.02 -15.10 16.39
C ARG A 283 9.76 -14.40 16.93
N PRO A 284 9.85 -13.57 17.97
CA PRO A 284 8.76 -12.68 18.34
C PRO A 284 8.59 -11.60 17.27
N ASP A 285 7.35 -11.14 17.07
CA ASP A 285 7.03 -10.17 16.01
C ASP A 285 7.63 -8.80 16.36
N THR A 286 7.31 -8.30 17.56
CA THR A 286 7.69 -6.96 18.03
C THR A 286 8.15 -6.94 19.47
N ILE A 287 9.25 -6.21 19.71
CA ILE A 287 9.75 -5.93 21.06
C ILE A 287 9.68 -4.43 21.32
N MET A 288 8.82 -4.05 22.26
CA MET A 288 8.66 -2.68 22.71
C MET A 288 9.25 -2.50 24.11
N LYS A 289 9.97 -1.41 24.30
CA LYS A 289 10.52 -0.98 25.58
C LYS A 289 10.02 0.42 25.90
N VAL A 290 9.38 0.53 27.07
CA VAL A 290 8.97 1.82 27.62
C VAL A 290 9.50 1.89 29.04
N ASP A 291 10.36 2.88 29.29
CA ASP A 291 11.13 3.02 30.51
C ASP A 291 11.94 1.73 30.81
N ASP A 292 11.71 1.11 31.98
CA ASP A 292 12.33 -0.14 32.41
C ASP A 292 11.46 -1.39 32.18
N LYS A 293 10.41 -1.28 31.36
CA LYS A 293 9.49 -2.38 31.06
C LYS A 293 9.68 -2.85 29.62
N ILE A 294 9.66 -4.17 29.45
CA ILE A 294 9.68 -4.82 28.13
C ILE A 294 8.28 -5.37 27.87
N PHE A 295 7.81 -5.19 26.65
CA PHE A 295 6.56 -5.74 26.15
C PHE A 295 6.90 -6.60 24.94
N VAL A 296 6.64 -7.89 25.06
CA VAL A 296 6.70 -8.82 23.93
C VAL A 296 5.33 -8.78 23.28
N LEU A 297 5.28 -8.29 22.05
CA LEU A 297 4.05 -8.08 21.30
C LEU A 297 3.99 -9.11 20.17
N ASP A 298 2.86 -9.82 20.12
CA ASP A 298 2.55 -10.81 19.13
C ASP A 298 1.39 -10.29 18.28
N SER A 299 1.67 -9.98 17.04
CA SER A 299 0.66 -9.55 16.08
C SER A 299 -0.03 -10.77 15.53
N LYS A 300 -1.35 -10.80 15.67
CA LYS A 300 -2.18 -11.92 15.22
C LYS A 300 -3.34 -11.40 14.39
N TYR A 301 -3.28 -11.68 13.10
CA TYR A 301 -4.33 -11.31 12.14
C TYR A 301 -5.54 -12.28 12.21
N TYR A 302 -6.08 -12.44 13.43
CA TYR A 302 -7.27 -13.24 13.71
C TYR A 302 -8.53 -12.38 13.74
N THR A 303 -9.67 -13.02 13.51
CA THR A 303 -10.96 -12.35 13.30
C THR A 303 -11.74 -12.03 14.58
N TYR A 304 -11.20 -12.29 15.79
CA TYR A 304 -11.96 -12.04 17.03
C TYR A 304 -12.52 -10.61 17.14
N GLY A 305 -11.73 -9.60 16.75
CA GLY A 305 -12.19 -8.20 16.76
C GLY A 305 -13.30 -7.89 15.74
N ILE A 306 -13.64 -8.85 14.89
CA ILE A 306 -14.55 -8.73 13.75
C ILE A 306 -15.80 -9.61 13.99
N ASP A 307 -15.60 -10.89 14.31
CA ASP A 307 -16.67 -11.89 14.46
C ASP A 307 -16.85 -12.43 15.89
N GLY A 308 -15.93 -12.10 16.81
CA GLY A 308 -15.93 -12.59 18.19
C GLY A 308 -15.55 -14.06 18.38
N ARG A 309 -14.98 -14.73 17.37
CA ARG A 309 -14.76 -16.18 17.37
C ARG A 309 -13.29 -16.58 17.52
N THR A 310 -12.41 -16.05 16.67
CA THR A 310 -11.07 -16.63 16.48
C THR A 310 -10.02 -15.97 17.37
N LEU A 311 -9.65 -16.61 18.49
CA LEU A 311 -8.55 -16.18 19.37
C LEU A 311 -7.27 -17.02 19.18
N PRO A 312 -6.10 -16.49 19.59
CA PRO A 312 -4.86 -17.27 19.68
C PRO A 312 -5.03 -18.51 20.55
N GLN A 313 -4.59 -19.65 20.02
CA GLN A 313 -4.73 -20.97 20.64
C GLN A 313 -3.47 -21.38 21.42
N SER A 314 -3.48 -22.60 21.96
CA SER A 314 -2.43 -23.16 22.83
C SER A 314 -1.01 -23.01 22.28
N GLU A 315 -0.80 -23.19 20.97
CA GLU A 315 0.52 -23.02 20.34
C GLU A 315 1.02 -21.57 20.45
N SER A 316 0.17 -20.60 20.13
CA SER A 316 0.51 -19.17 20.23
C SER A 316 0.75 -18.76 21.69
N ILE A 317 -0.10 -19.24 22.60
CA ILE A 317 0.05 -19.01 24.05
C ILE A 317 1.39 -19.56 24.56
N THR A 318 1.75 -20.78 24.15
CA THR A 318 3.00 -21.43 24.57
C THR A 318 4.22 -20.71 24.01
N LYS A 319 4.21 -20.36 22.71
CA LYS A 319 5.27 -19.57 22.08
C LYS A 319 5.46 -18.25 22.80
N GLN A 320 4.36 -17.56 23.12
CA GLN A 320 4.45 -16.28 23.76
C GLN A 320 5.02 -16.35 25.18
N LEU A 321 4.64 -17.36 25.98
CA LEU A 321 5.27 -17.57 27.29
C LEU A 321 6.78 -17.81 27.17
N ALA A 322 7.21 -18.56 26.17
CA ALA A 322 8.62 -18.83 25.92
C ALA A 322 9.40 -17.56 25.54
N TYR A 323 8.85 -16.71 24.68
CA TYR A 323 9.46 -15.43 24.31
C TYR A 323 9.65 -14.51 25.51
N ALA A 324 8.59 -14.36 26.33
CA ALA A 324 8.66 -13.49 27.50
C ALA A 324 9.61 -14.02 28.59
N GLU A 325 9.64 -15.34 28.81
CA GLU A 325 10.58 -15.99 29.74
C GLU A 325 12.03 -15.79 29.29
N PHE A 326 12.33 -15.92 27.98
CA PHE A 326 13.66 -15.64 27.44
C PHE A 326 14.04 -14.16 27.58
N ALA A 327 13.14 -13.25 27.24
CA ALA A 327 13.36 -11.81 27.37
C ALA A 327 13.69 -11.40 28.82
N GLU A 328 12.99 -12.00 29.78
CA GLU A 328 13.23 -11.74 31.20
C GLU A 328 14.60 -12.27 31.64
N GLN A 329 14.96 -13.51 31.29
CA GLN A 329 16.24 -14.10 31.64
C GLN A 329 17.43 -13.31 31.09
N LYS A 330 17.29 -12.76 29.87
CA LYS A 330 18.34 -11.99 29.21
C LYS A 330 18.54 -10.59 29.82
N ILE A 331 17.46 -9.95 30.26
CA ILE A 331 17.47 -8.49 30.56
C ILE A 331 17.20 -8.18 32.04
N GLY A 332 16.63 -9.11 32.80
CA GLY A 332 16.31 -8.95 34.22
C GLY A 332 15.24 -7.88 34.52
N LYS A 333 14.49 -7.45 33.49
CA LYS A 333 13.48 -6.40 33.58
C LYS A 333 12.07 -6.96 33.71
N MET A 334 11.12 -6.07 34.03
CA MET A 334 9.70 -6.42 34.10
C MET A 334 9.16 -6.64 32.68
N VAL A 335 8.83 -7.89 32.36
CA VAL A 335 8.32 -8.29 31.03
C VAL A 335 6.80 -8.47 31.07
N TYR A 336 6.12 -7.93 30.08
CA TYR A 336 4.70 -8.11 29.81
C TYR A 336 4.51 -8.79 28.45
N ASN A 337 3.43 -9.54 28.33
CA ASN A 337 3.15 -10.34 27.15
C ASN A 337 1.80 -9.95 26.57
N VAL A 338 1.72 -9.76 25.25
CA VAL A 338 0.51 -9.20 24.61
C VAL A 338 0.26 -9.81 23.23
N PHE A 339 -0.98 -10.23 22.98
CA PHE A 339 -1.55 -10.46 21.66
C PHE A 339 -2.23 -9.18 21.13
N LEU A 340 -1.91 -8.82 19.90
CA LEU A 340 -2.49 -7.69 19.17
C LEU A 340 -3.29 -8.19 17.97
N MET A 341 -4.57 -7.87 17.95
CA MET A 341 -5.47 -8.28 16.87
C MET A 341 -6.17 -7.07 16.24
N PRO A 342 -6.45 -7.10 14.93
CA PRO A 342 -7.19 -6.04 14.27
C PRO A 342 -8.67 -6.05 14.69
N TYR A 343 -9.31 -4.89 14.65
CA TYR A 343 -10.76 -4.77 14.75
C TYR A 343 -11.28 -3.53 14.02
N CYS A 344 -12.60 -3.43 13.88
CA CYS A 344 -13.28 -2.24 13.37
C CYS A 344 -13.84 -1.40 14.52
N ALA A 345 -13.26 -0.23 14.80
CA ALA A 345 -13.80 0.67 15.83
C ALA A 345 -15.18 1.22 15.46
N GLY A 346 -15.44 1.44 14.16
CA GLY A 346 -16.75 1.90 13.67
C GLY A 346 -17.87 0.88 13.88
N ALA A 347 -17.54 -0.40 14.06
CA ALA A 347 -18.51 -1.45 14.39
C ALA A 347 -19.00 -1.41 15.85
N VAL A 348 -18.32 -0.64 16.71
CA VAL A 348 -18.57 -0.59 18.15
C VAL A 348 -19.24 0.73 18.52
N THR A 349 -20.43 0.68 19.13
CA THR A 349 -21.18 1.86 19.54
C THR A 349 -20.52 2.56 20.73
N ALA A 350 -20.35 3.89 20.65
CA ALA A 350 -20.05 4.81 21.76
C ALA A 350 -19.16 4.24 22.89
N GLU A 351 -17.93 3.85 22.56
CA GLU A 351 -16.94 3.42 23.55
C GLU A 351 -15.89 4.51 23.83
N ASN A 352 -15.34 4.46 25.05
CA ASN A 352 -14.17 5.25 25.45
C ASN A 352 -12.90 4.65 24.81
N PHE A 353 -12.73 4.89 23.51
CA PHE A 353 -11.52 4.47 22.81
C PHE A 353 -10.28 5.15 23.38
N LEU A 354 -9.18 4.40 23.41
CA LEU A 354 -7.89 4.91 23.85
C LEU A 354 -7.08 5.37 22.63
N TYR A 355 -6.84 6.69 22.52
CA TYR A 355 -6.14 7.35 21.42
C TYR A 355 -4.61 7.37 21.59
N PRO A 356 -3.83 7.01 20.55
CA PRO A 356 -4.14 7.43 19.18
C PRO A 356 -4.81 6.37 18.29
N PHE A 357 -4.64 5.07 18.56
CA PHE A 357 -5.07 3.98 17.65
C PHE A 357 -6.43 3.35 17.94
N LYS A 358 -7.27 4.07 18.70
CA LYS A 358 -8.55 3.56 19.22
C LYS A 358 -8.37 2.15 19.81
N MET A 359 -7.50 2.01 20.79
CA MET A 359 -7.23 0.71 21.42
C MET A 359 -8.39 0.24 22.30
N LYS A 360 -8.63 -1.08 22.31
CA LYS A 360 -9.55 -1.74 23.24
C LYS A 360 -8.87 -2.92 23.93
N TYR A 361 -8.86 -2.91 25.27
CA TYR A 361 -8.39 -4.04 26.05
C TYR A 361 -9.45 -5.14 26.08
N LEU A 362 -9.06 -6.37 25.74
CA LEU A 362 -9.96 -7.50 25.68
C LEU A 362 -9.99 -8.29 27.00
N GLY A 363 -8.82 -8.66 27.50
CA GLY A 363 -8.68 -9.63 28.58
C GLY A 363 -7.27 -10.19 28.63
N TYR A 364 -7.10 -11.38 29.19
CA TYR A 364 -5.83 -12.09 29.16
C TYR A 364 -6.03 -13.59 28.95
N ALA A 365 -5.14 -14.21 28.19
CA ALA A 365 -4.93 -15.65 28.17
C ALA A 365 -3.97 -16.05 29.29
N TYR A 366 -4.10 -17.29 29.74
CA TYR A 366 -3.24 -17.89 30.75
C TYR A 366 -2.98 -19.35 30.41
N SER A 367 -1.96 -19.94 31.03
CA SER A 367 -1.76 -21.38 31.07
C SER A 367 -1.94 -21.89 32.50
N ASP A 368 -2.48 -23.10 32.66
CA ASP A 368 -2.72 -23.70 33.98
C ASP A 368 -1.43 -24.16 34.68
N TRP A 369 -0.37 -24.48 33.91
CA TRP A 369 0.93 -24.87 34.45
C TRP A 369 1.83 -23.69 34.84
N LYS A 370 1.51 -22.45 34.42
CA LYS A 370 2.18 -21.24 34.92
C LYS A 370 1.28 -20.56 35.95
N ASN A 371 1.83 -20.31 37.13
CA ASN A 371 1.04 -19.80 38.23
C ASN A 371 0.58 -18.35 37.99
N THR A 372 -0.73 -18.13 38.02
CA THR A 372 -1.37 -16.80 38.00
C THR A 372 -1.93 -16.40 39.37
N ASP A 373 -1.89 -17.30 40.35
CA ASP A 373 -2.36 -17.09 41.72
C ASP A 373 -1.28 -16.41 42.57
N VAL A 374 -1.55 -15.14 42.88
CA VAL A 374 -0.67 -14.24 43.64
C VAL A 374 -0.37 -14.79 45.04
N ALA A 375 -1.26 -15.60 45.63
CA ALA A 375 -1.10 -16.15 46.98
C ALA A 375 0.08 -17.12 47.12
N LYS A 376 0.62 -17.61 46.00
CA LYS A 376 1.71 -18.60 45.96
C LYS A 376 3.09 -18.01 45.59
N GLY A 377 3.21 -16.68 45.49
CA GLY A 377 4.50 -15.96 45.54
C GLY A 377 5.44 -16.07 44.34
N LEU A 378 5.01 -16.63 43.20
CA LEU A 378 5.84 -16.82 41.99
C LEU A 378 5.23 -16.21 40.71
N VAL A 379 4.25 -15.31 40.84
CA VAL A 379 3.54 -14.74 39.68
C VAL A 379 4.39 -13.67 39.02
N LYS A 380 4.72 -13.89 37.75
CA LYS A 380 5.40 -12.90 36.90
C LYS A 380 4.39 -12.22 36.00
N PRO A 381 4.57 -10.93 35.64
CA PRO A 381 3.58 -10.19 34.86
C PRO A 381 3.26 -10.86 33.51
N TYR A 382 4.28 -11.39 32.83
CA TYR A 382 4.11 -12.07 31.54
C TYR A 382 3.37 -13.42 31.60
N HIS A 383 3.06 -13.98 32.78
CA HIS A 383 2.20 -15.15 32.88
C HIS A 383 0.75 -14.84 32.44
N LYS A 384 0.34 -13.56 32.51
CA LYS A 384 -0.87 -13.07 31.84
C LYS A 384 -0.48 -12.60 30.44
N ILE A 385 -1.02 -13.23 29.41
CA ILE A 385 -0.85 -12.78 28.03
C ILE A 385 -2.04 -11.91 27.69
N HIS A 386 -1.85 -10.60 27.73
CA HIS A 386 -2.93 -9.64 27.52
C HIS A 386 -3.42 -9.68 26.07
N GLY A 387 -4.73 -9.55 25.86
CA GLY A 387 -5.32 -9.34 24.54
C GLY A 387 -5.69 -7.88 24.35
N VAL A 388 -5.23 -7.28 23.26
CA VAL A 388 -5.58 -5.91 22.87
C VAL A 388 -6.03 -5.89 21.41
N LEU A 389 -7.11 -5.15 21.15
CA LEU A 389 -7.61 -4.87 19.82
C LEU A 389 -7.15 -3.48 19.37
N LEU A 390 -6.74 -3.38 18.10
CA LEU A 390 -6.26 -2.17 17.44
C LEU A 390 -7.10 -1.89 16.19
N ASP A 391 -7.58 -0.65 16.03
CA ASP A 391 -8.43 -0.28 14.89
C ASP A 391 -7.60 -0.30 13.61
N ILE A 392 -7.87 -1.26 12.72
CA ILE A 392 -7.02 -1.52 11.56
C ILE A 392 -7.01 -0.32 10.61
N LYS A 393 -8.15 0.37 10.45
CA LYS A 393 -8.25 1.60 9.66
C LYS A 393 -7.32 2.67 10.21
N ASN A 394 -7.36 2.95 11.52
CA ASN A 394 -6.47 3.94 12.13
C ASN A 394 -4.99 3.53 12.09
N VAL A 395 -4.68 2.24 12.26
CA VAL A 395 -3.30 1.71 12.11
C VAL A 395 -2.80 1.95 10.69
N MET A 396 -3.56 1.59 9.66
CA MET A 396 -3.20 1.86 8.27
C MET A 396 -3.06 3.36 7.98
N GLN A 397 -3.75 4.25 8.72
CA GLN A 397 -3.66 5.70 8.51
C GLN A 397 -2.40 6.27 9.16
N ASN A 398 -1.86 5.60 10.19
CA ASN A 398 -0.88 6.18 11.10
C ASN A 398 0.21 5.17 11.54
N TYR A 399 0.68 4.29 10.66
CA TYR A 399 1.65 3.22 11.04
C TYR A 399 3.10 3.71 11.21
N SER A 400 3.31 5.03 11.26
CA SER A 400 4.61 5.59 11.65
C SER A 400 4.85 5.45 13.15
N LYS A 401 6.12 5.41 13.55
CA LYS A 401 6.54 5.31 14.95
C LYS A 401 5.88 6.38 15.82
N SER A 402 5.22 5.94 16.90
CA SER A 402 4.46 6.84 17.78
C SER A 402 4.78 6.64 19.26
N ASN A 403 5.60 7.55 19.82
CA ASN A 403 5.94 7.52 21.26
C ASN A 403 4.69 7.69 22.15
N ALA A 404 3.69 8.44 21.69
CA ALA A 404 2.44 8.62 22.42
C ALA A 404 1.65 7.31 22.50
N ALA A 405 1.57 6.58 21.39
CA ALA A 405 0.92 5.27 21.33
C ALA A 405 1.64 4.25 22.22
N GLN A 406 2.97 4.18 22.15
CA GLN A 406 3.78 3.28 22.98
C GLN A 406 3.55 3.52 24.48
N LYS A 407 3.54 4.79 24.92
CA LYS A 407 3.27 5.14 26.32
C LYS A 407 1.85 4.79 26.76
N GLN A 408 0.85 5.09 25.93
CA GLN A 408 -0.53 4.76 26.26
C GLN A 408 -0.73 3.24 26.30
N PHE A 409 -0.19 2.51 25.34
CA PHE A 409 -0.21 1.06 25.30
C PHE A 409 0.40 0.46 26.57
N ALA A 410 1.59 0.92 26.95
CA ALA A 410 2.25 0.50 28.19
C ALA A 410 1.38 0.77 29.43
N ASN A 411 0.69 1.91 29.48
CA ASN A 411 -0.23 2.24 30.58
C ASN A 411 -1.45 1.31 30.64
N VAL A 412 -2.04 0.95 29.48
CA VAL A 412 -3.16 0.00 29.39
C VAL A 412 -2.75 -1.34 29.98
N ILE A 413 -1.65 -1.90 29.50
CA ILE A 413 -1.17 -3.23 29.90
C ILE A 413 -0.78 -3.25 31.37
N THR A 414 0.00 -2.27 31.82
CA THR A 414 0.45 -2.23 33.22
C THR A 414 -0.69 -2.01 34.21
N THR A 415 -1.73 -1.25 33.83
CA THR A 415 -2.93 -1.05 34.65
C THR A 415 -3.78 -2.31 34.70
N ALA A 416 -3.99 -2.96 33.55
CA ALA A 416 -4.75 -4.20 33.46
C ALA A 416 -4.08 -5.33 34.27
N ASN A 417 -2.75 -5.43 34.22
CA ASN A 417 -2.01 -6.46 34.94
C ASN A 417 -2.13 -6.35 36.47
N LYS A 418 -2.30 -5.12 36.99
CA LYS A 418 -2.50 -4.86 38.43
C LYS A 418 -3.88 -5.27 38.94
N LYS A 419 -4.88 -5.33 38.06
CA LYS A 419 -6.20 -5.83 38.44
C LYS A 419 -6.08 -7.35 38.64
N GLY A 420 -6.36 -7.81 39.87
CA GLY A 420 -6.49 -9.23 40.18
C GLY A 420 -7.57 -9.89 39.33
N PRO A 421 -7.64 -11.24 39.32
CA PRO A 421 -8.78 -11.92 38.74
C PRO A 421 -10.12 -11.40 39.30
#